data_AF-A0A846X1I5-F1
#
_entry.id   AF-A0A846X1I5-F1
#
_cell.length_a   1.000
_cell.length_b   1.000
_cell.length_c   1.000
_cell.angle_alpha   90.00
_cell.angle_beta   90.00
_cell.angle_gamma   90.00
#
_symmetry.space_group_name_H-M   'P 1'
#
loop_
_entity.id
_entity.type
_entity.pdbx_description
1 polymer ?
#
loop_
_entity_poly.entity_id
_entity_poly.type
_entity_poly.pdbx_seq_one_letter_code
_entity_poly.pdbx_strand_id
1 'polypeptide(L)'
;MFTLTRRHCAALFGTTISVMIGAVAFVPPTAAHADQLAGGRVVKGQIETTYFALGGPDPHRLWGRTLTDELADRRGGKYQVFENDASIYWNPGADGGNAHAIGGAIRSAWGKTGWETGPLGYPVSDERRVNTAGDPILGWGAQVAGAWNDFQNGGKIMWTPQTGAHPVLGEIGKTFDRAGGVAKYGWPTGPERLNAADGTFTQDFQKGSITWPAAQNGVLR
;
A
#
# COMPACT_ATOMS: atom_id res chain seq x y z
N MET A 1 44.60 68.87 -22.40
CA MET A 1 43.99 68.55 -23.70
C MET A 1 44.84 67.44 -24.33
N PHE A 2 44.29 66.22 -24.43
CA PHE A 2 44.88 64.98 -25.00
C PHE A 2 46.16 64.48 -24.28
N THR A 3 46.43 63.19 -24.05
CA THR A 3 46.15 61.99 -24.85
C THR A 3 46.25 60.74 -23.96
N LEU A 4 45.31 59.80 -24.07
CA LEU A 4 45.45 58.43 -23.58
C LEU A 4 46.52 57.70 -24.41
N THR A 5 47.38 56.88 -23.80
CA THR A 5 48.06 55.81 -24.53
C THR A 5 48.12 54.54 -23.68
N ARG A 6 47.43 53.52 -24.18
CA ARG A 6 47.38 52.13 -23.69
C ARG A 6 48.78 51.52 -23.62
N ARG A 7 49.04 50.71 -22.59
CA ARG A 7 49.93 49.55 -22.70
C ARG A 7 49.16 48.30 -22.33
N HIS A 8 49.01 47.43 -23.31
CA HIS A 8 48.42 46.10 -23.22
C HIS A 8 49.34 45.21 -22.36
N CYS A 9 48.77 44.51 -21.38
CA CYS A 9 49.36 43.30 -20.83
C CYS A 9 48.42 42.14 -21.19
N ALA A 10 48.97 41.20 -21.94
CA ALA A 10 48.31 39.99 -22.39
C ALA A 10 47.96 39.09 -21.19
N ALA A 11 46.69 38.72 -21.06
CA ALA A 11 46.27 37.66 -20.16
C ALA A 11 46.51 36.31 -20.85
N LEU A 12 47.41 35.51 -20.29
CA LEU A 12 47.60 34.10 -20.64
C LEU A 12 46.35 33.32 -20.23
N PHE A 13 45.63 32.77 -21.21
CA PHE A 13 44.58 31.78 -20.96
C PHE A 13 45.23 30.44 -20.59
N GLY A 14 45.31 30.16 -19.29
CA GLY A 14 45.62 28.81 -18.79
C GLY A 14 44.37 27.94 -18.87
N THR A 15 44.30 27.04 -19.85
CA THR A 15 43.25 26.03 -19.96
C THR A 15 43.48 24.97 -18.88
N THR A 16 42.69 24.98 -17.81
CA THR A 16 42.65 23.88 -16.85
C THR A 16 41.82 22.74 -17.44
N ILE A 17 42.47 21.62 -17.74
CA ILE A 17 41.80 20.35 -18.03
C ILE A 17 41.36 19.78 -16.68
N SER A 18 40.07 19.94 -16.34
CA SER A 18 39.47 19.26 -15.20
C SER A 18 39.25 17.79 -15.54
N VAL A 19 40.02 16.90 -14.94
CA VAL A 19 39.75 15.45 -14.95
C VAL A 19 38.58 15.21 -14.01
N MET A 20 37.39 14.98 -14.59
CA MET A 20 36.22 14.50 -13.84
C MET A 20 36.46 13.03 -13.50
N ILE A 21 36.97 12.74 -12.30
CA ILE A 21 36.96 11.39 -11.74
C ILE A 21 35.49 11.09 -11.41
N GLY A 22 34.87 10.22 -12.22
CA GLY A 22 33.53 9.70 -11.93
C GLY A 22 33.55 9.00 -10.58
N ALA A 23 32.84 9.54 -9.60
CA ALA A 23 32.60 8.86 -8.34
C ALA A 23 31.77 7.60 -8.64
N VAL A 24 32.41 6.44 -8.64
CA VAL A 24 31.71 5.16 -8.58
C VAL A 24 31.06 5.14 -7.20
N ALA A 25 29.74 5.30 -7.16
CA ALA A 25 28.98 5.12 -5.93
C ALA A 25 29.18 3.67 -5.48
N PHE A 26 29.96 3.49 -4.42
CA PHE A 26 29.99 2.26 -3.67
C PHE A 26 28.62 2.10 -3.03
N VAL A 27 27.75 1.30 -3.64
CA VAL A 27 26.53 0.84 -3.00
C VAL A 27 27.00 -0.24 -2.01
N PRO A 28 26.98 0.02 -0.69
CA PRO A 28 27.29 -1.04 0.25
C PRO A 28 26.28 -2.18 0.03
N PRO A 29 26.68 -3.46 0.16
CA PRO A 29 25.69 -4.53 0.21
C PRO A 29 24.67 -4.16 1.30
N THR A 30 23.38 -4.22 0.96
CA THR A 30 22.32 -4.12 1.97
C THR A 30 22.65 -5.11 3.06
N ALA A 31 22.94 -4.61 4.26
CA ALA A 31 23.24 -5.46 5.39
C ALA A 31 22.07 -6.45 5.53
N ALA A 32 22.37 -7.74 5.49
CA ALA A 32 21.41 -8.74 5.93
C ALA A 32 20.98 -8.34 7.35
N HIS A 33 19.71 -7.99 7.53
CA HIS A 33 19.16 -7.73 8.85
C HIS A 33 19.23 -9.05 9.62
N ALA A 34 20.00 -9.07 10.72
CA ALA A 34 20.00 -10.21 11.63
C ALA A 34 18.65 -10.24 12.35
N ASP A 35 17.96 -11.39 12.35
CA ASP A 35 16.67 -11.64 13.03
C ASP A 35 16.48 -10.74 14.27
N GLN A 36 15.72 -9.64 14.14
CA GLN A 36 15.56 -8.69 15.24
C GLN A 36 14.37 -9.07 16.15
N LEU A 37 14.63 -9.04 17.46
CA LEU A 37 13.60 -9.17 18.48
C LEU A 37 12.77 -7.89 18.57
N ALA A 38 11.48 -7.97 18.24
CA ALA A 38 10.52 -6.91 18.46
C ALA A 38 9.44 -7.41 19.44
N GLY A 39 9.38 -6.85 20.65
CA GLY A 39 8.44 -7.32 21.69
C GLY A 39 8.79 -8.69 22.30
N GLY A 40 10.04 -9.16 22.16
CA GLY A 40 10.47 -10.46 22.68
C GLY A 40 10.15 -11.66 21.78
N ARG A 41 9.68 -11.42 20.55
CA ARG A 41 9.49 -12.44 19.49
C ARG A 41 10.37 -12.09 18.30
N VAL A 42 10.72 -13.12 17.53
CA VAL A 42 11.52 -12.96 16.31
C VAL A 42 10.61 -12.52 15.17
N VAL A 43 11.01 -11.45 14.48
CA VAL A 43 10.51 -11.12 13.13
C VAL A 43 11.63 -11.48 12.17
N LYS A 44 11.31 -12.13 11.05
CA LYS A 44 12.32 -12.55 10.07
C LYS A 44 11.84 -12.42 8.62
N GLY A 45 12.79 -12.48 7.69
CA GLY A 45 12.52 -12.57 6.25
C GLY A 45 11.72 -11.39 5.70
N GLN A 46 10.73 -11.67 4.84
CA GLN A 46 9.96 -10.61 4.17
C GLN A 46 9.04 -9.86 5.13
N ILE A 47 8.51 -10.53 6.16
CA ILE A 47 7.69 -9.88 7.19
C ILE A 47 8.55 -8.86 7.98
N GLU A 48 9.79 -9.19 8.30
CA GLU A 48 10.74 -8.27 8.93
C GLU A 48 11.06 -7.07 8.06
N THR A 49 11.32 -7.33 6.78
CA THR A 49 11.62 -6.29 5.78
C THR A 49 10.49 -5.25 5.73
N THR A 50 9.25 -5.70 5.58
CA THR A 50 8.07 -4.83 5.57
C THR A 50 7.87 -4.14 6.92
N TYR A 51 8.02 -4.85 8.03
CA TYR A 51 7.83 -4.28 9.36
C TYR A 51 8.76 -3.08 9.62
N PHE A 52 10.05 -3.22 9.31
CA PHE A 52 11.01 -2.13 9.50
C PHE A 52 10.88 -1.01 8.47
N ALA A 53 10.53 -1.33 7.21
CA ALA A 53 10.22 -0.31 6.21
C ALA A 53 9.07 0.61 6.66
N LEU A 54 8.12 0.06 7.41
CA LEU A 54 6.98 0.79 7.96
C LEU A 54 7.26 1.47 9.31
N GLY A 55 8.48 1.38 9.83
CA GLY A 55 8.93 2.06 11.06
C GLY A 55 9.08 1.15 12.28
N GLY A 56 8.90 -0.16 12.13
CA GLY A 56 9.22 -1.16 13.15
C GLY A 56 8.45 -0.95 14.47
N PRO A 57 9.11 -1.12 15.63
CA PRO A 57 8.46 -1.12 16.96
C PRO A 57 8.17 0.28 17.51
N ASP A 58 8.34 1.34 16.72
CA ASP A 58 7.99 2.70 17.13
C ASP A 58 6.49 2.73 17.53
N PRO A 59 6.16 3.00 18.80
CA PRO A 59 4.78 3.01 19.27
C PRO A 59 3.96 4.14 18.64
N HIS A 60 4.60 5.12 18.01
CA HIS A 60 3.94 6.16 17.22
C HIS A 60 3.65 5.73 15.78
N ARG A 61 4.08 4.54 15.35
CA ARG A 61 3.75 3.94 14.05
C ARG A 61 2.57 2.97 14.18
N LEU A 62 1.95 2.69 13.04
CA LEU A 62 0.62 2.06 12.96
C LEU A 62 0.54 0.63 13.49
N TRP A 63 1.66 -0.07 13.61
CA TRP A 63 1.69 -1.51 13.78
C TRP A 63 2.14 -1.94 15.18
N GLY A 64 2.90 -1.10 15.90
CA GLY A 64 3.40 -1.42 17.24
C GLY A 64 4.27 -2.68 17.30
N ARG A 65 4.41 -3.29 18.48
CA ARG A 65 5.27 -4.47 18.68
C ARG A 65 4.57 -5.75 18.25
N THR A 66 5.35 -6.81 18.03
CA THR A 66 4.79 -8.12 17.70
C THR A 66 4.08 -8.74 18.91
N LEU A 67 2.99 -9.47 18.67
CA LEU A 67 2.25 -10.21 19.68
C LEU A 67 2.44 -11.72 19.56
N THR A 68 2.78 -12.20 18.37
CA THR A 68 3.00 -13.62 18.07
C THR A 68 4.38 -13.83 17.46
N ASP A 69 4.88 -15.05 17.45
CA ASP A 69 5.87 -15.47 16.44
C ASP A 69 5.19 -15.52 15.06
N GLU A 70 5.97 -15.75 14.02
CA GLU A 70 5.44 -16.01 12.67
C GLU A 70 4.60 -17.30 12.65
N LEU A 71 3.36 -17.18 12.20
CA LEU A 71 2.38 -18.24 12.08
C LEU A 71 2.22 -18.65 10.61
N ALA A 72 2.02 -19.94 10.35
CA ALA A 72 1.64 -20.41 9.03
C ALA A 72 0.13 -20.20 8.79
N ASP A 73 -0.25 -19.78 7.60
CA ASP A 73 -1.66 -19.74 7.17
C ASP A 73 -2.08 -21.01 6.42
N ARG A 74 -3.34 -21.05 5.96
CA ARG A 74 -3.92 -22.23 5.31
C ARG A 74 -3.54 -22.41 3.83
N ARG A 75 -2.93 -21.41 3.19
CA ARG A 75 -2.60 -21.39 1.75
C ARG A 75 -1.08 -21.34 1.50
N GLY A 76 -0.29 -21.74 2.49
CA GLY A 76 1.17 -21.84 2.36
C GLY A 76 1.90 -20.50 2.53
N GLY A 77 1.21 -19.48 2.99
CA GLY A 77 1.80 -18.22 3.42
C GLY A 77 2.08 -18.21 4.92
N LYS A 78 2.56 -17.07 5.38
CA LYS A 78 2.92 -16.78 6.77
C LYS A 78 2.35 -15.43 7.16
N TYR A 79 2.06 -15.27 8.45
CA TYR A 79 1.64 -13.99 8.99
C TYR A 79 2.12 -13.82 10.42
N GLN A 80 2.20 -12.57 10.84
CA GLN A 80 2.49 -12.23 12.22
C GLN A 80 1.50 -11.17 12.68
N VAL A 81 1.06 -11.28 13.94
CA VAL A 81 0.12 -10.34 14.55
C VAL A 81 0.91 -9.34 15.38
N PHE A 82 0.52 -8.08 15.27
CA PHE A 82 1.16 -6.96 15.97
C PHE A 82 0.11 -6.24 16.83
N GLU A 83 0.58 -5.34 17.71
CA GLU A 83 -0.25 -4.39 18.44
C GLU A 83 -1.12 -3.55 17.47
N ASN A 84 -2.05 -2.74 17.98
CA ASN A 84 -2.88 -1.84 17.17
C ASN A 84 -3.76 -2.54 16.11
N ASP A 85 -4.23 -3.76 16.38
CA ASP A 85 -5.07 -4.56 15.49
C ASP A 85 -4.47 -4.76 14.09
N ALA A 86 -3.16 -5.00 14.06
CA ALA A 86 -2.37 -5.13 12.84
C ALA A 86 -1.89 -6.55 12.56
N SER A 87 -1.66 -6.85 11.30
CA SER A 87 -0.91 -8.02 10.88
C SER A 87 -0.12 -7.74 9.62
N ILE A 88 1.00 -8.44 9.46
CA ILE A 88 1.75 -8.47 8.21
C ILE A 88 1.65 -9.89 7.66
N TYR A 89 1.25 -10.02 6.41
CA TYR A 89 1.07 -11.28 5.69
C TYR A 89 2.08 -11.41 4.56
N TRP A 90 2.54 -12.63 4.34
CA TRP A 90 3.46 -12.99 3.27
C TRP A 90 3.00 -14.27 2.59
N ASN A 91 3.06 -14.33 1.27
CA ASN A 91 2.88 -15.58 0.52
C ASN A 91 3.78 -15.55 -0.73
N PRO A 92 4.51 -16.63 -1.05
CA PRO A 92 5.44 -16.63 -2.19
C PRO A 92 4.73 -16.49 -3.55
N GLY A 93 3.45 -16.84 -3.64
CA GLY A 93 2.62 -16.69 -4.84
C GLY A 93 1.82 -15.38 -4.89
N ALA A 94 1.97 -14.48 -3.92
CA ALA A 94 1.34 -13.16 -3.91
C ALA A 94 2.40 -12.07 -4.06
N ASP A 95 2.13 -11.07 -4.93
CA ASP A 95 2.99 -9.90 -5.18
C ASP A 95 4.51 -10.21 -5.29
N GLY A 96 4.88 -11.26 -6.03
CA GLY A 96 6.29 -11.63 -6.17
C GLY A 96 6.99 -12.07 -4.88
N GLY A 97 6.23 -12.46 -3.86
CA GLY A 97 6.75 -12.85 -2.55
C GLY A 97 7.04 -11.68 -1.62
N ASN A 98 6.43 -10.51 -1.83
CA ASN A 98 6.48 -9.41 -0.88
C ASN A 98 5.51 -9.64 0.29
N ALA A 99 5.84 -9.06 1.45
CA ALA A 99 4.94 -9.05 2.61
C ALA A 99 4.23 -7.70 2.71
N HIS A 100 2.98 -7.71 3.18
CA HIS A 100 2.16 -6.51 3.27
C HIS A 100 1.42 -6.37 4.60
N ALA A 101 1.38 -5.14 5.10
CA ALA A 101 0.71 -4.78 6.33
C ALA A 101 -0.77 -4.44 6.11
N ILE A 102 -1.60 -4.94 7.02
CA ILE A 102 -3.05 -4.71 7.04
C ILE A 102 -3.52 -4.52 8.49
N GLY A 103 -4.33 -3.49 8.73
CA GLY A 103 -4.72 -3.11 10.09
C GLY A 103 -6.18 -2.70 10.26
N GLY A 104 -6.59 -2.61 11.53
CA GLY A 104 -7.82 -1.97 11.97
C GLY A 104 -9.09 -2.41 11.24
N ALA A 105 -9.87 -1.43 10.77
CA ALA A 105 -11.14 -1.66 10.12
C ALA A 105 -11.01 -2.42 8.79
N ILE A 106 -9.93 -2.18 8.03
CA ILE A 106 -9.68 -2.87 6.76
C ILE A 106 -9.40 -4.36 7.02
N ARG A 107 -8.52 -4.67 7.98
CA ARG A 107 -8.25 -6.05 8.43
C ARG A 107 -9.51 -6.75 8.91
N SER A 108 -10.33 -6.04 9.70
CA SER A 108 -11.59 -6.56 10.22
C SER A 108 -12.59 -6.88 9.11
N ALA A 109 -12.69 -6.03 8.08
CA ALA A 109 -13.52 -6.29 6.90
C ALA A 109 -12.98 -7.48 6.08
N TRP A 110 -11.65 -7.57 5.89
CA TRP A 110 -11.03 -8.71 5.19
C TRP A 110 -11.34 -10.03 5.88
N GLY A 111 -11.31 -10.06 7.22
CA GLY A 111 -11.70 -11.23 7.98
C GLY A 111 -13.14 -11.69 7.75
N LYS A 112 -14.08 -10.74 7.60
CA LYS A 112 -15.47 -11.02 7.25
C LYS A 112 -15.62 -11.58 5.84
N THR A 113 -14.67 -11.33 4.95
CA THR A 113 -14.63 -11.92 3.61
C THR A 113 -13.95 -13.29 3.55
N GLY A 114 -13.45 -13.81 4.66
CA GLY A 114 -12.78 -15.12 4.73
C GLY A 114 -11.26 -15.08 4.65
N TRP A 115 -10.63 -13.93 4.95
CA TRP A 115 -9.17 -13.79 4.99
C TRP A 115 -8.51 -14.20 3.66
N GLU A 116 -7.34 -14.84 3.70
CA GLU A 116 -6.58 -15.31 2.54
C GLU A 116 -7.31 -16.41 1.75
N THR A 117 -8.29 -17.07 2.37
CA THR A 117 -9.14 -18.09 1.74
C THR A 117 -10.37 -17.49 1.05
N GLY A 118 -10.63 -16.19 1.28
CA GLY A 118 -11.73 -15.45 0.69
C GLY A 118 -11.48 -15.04 -0.76
N PRO A 119 -12.48 -14.39 -1.39
CA PRO A 119 -12.42 -14.01 -2.80
C PRO A 119 -11.34 -12.95 -3.09
N LEU A 120 -10.86 -12.23 -2.08
CA LEU A 120 -9.81 -11.22 -2.25
C LEU A 120 -8.41 -11.85 -2.33
N GLY A 121 -8.18 -12.99 -1.68
CA GLY A 121 -6.84 -13.56 -1.49
C GLY A 121 -6.00 -12.74 -0.51
N TYR A 122 -4.69 -12.69 -0.74
CA TYR A 122 -3.73 -11.96 0.09
C TYR A 122 -3.73 -10.46 -0.17
N PRO A 123 -3.38 -9.61 0.81
CA PRO A 123 -3.01 -8.22 0.53
C PRO A 123 -1.77 -8.19 -0.40
N VAL A 124 -1.76 -7.25 -1.34
CA VAL A 124 -0.65 -6.98 -2.28
C VAL A 124 -0.19 -5.53 -2.24
N SER A 125 -0.63 -4.80 -1.22
CA SER A 125 -0.12 -3.49 -0.87
C SER A 125 -0.22 -3.30 0.64
N ASP A 126 0.69 -2.50 1.20
CA ASP A 126 0.49 -1.95 2.54
C ASP A 126 -0.69 -0.98 2.55
N GLU A 127 -1.21 -0.70 3.73
CA GLU A 127 -2.34 0.23 3.87
C GLU A 127 -1.96 1.63 3.36
N ARG A 128 -2.57 2.04 2.25
CA ARG A 128 -2.43 3.38 1.67
C ARG A 128 -3.45 4.31 2.30
N ARG A 129 -3.05 5.55 2.56
CA ARG A 129 -3.87 6.56 3.26
C ARG A 129 -3.81 7.89 2.54
N VAL A 130 -4.91 8.64 2.57
CA VAL A 130 -4.98 9.99 2.02
C VAL A 130 -5.63 11.00 2.96
N ASN A 131 -5.22 12.25 2.85
CA ASN A 131 -5.85 13.39 3.53
C ASN A 131 -7.13 13.84 2.80
N THR A 132 -7.79 14.89 3.29
CA THR A 132 -9.01 15.44 2.67
C THR A 132 -8.78 16.07 1.30
N ALA A 133 -7.54 16.45 0.96
CA ALA A 133 -7.16 16.91 -0.37
C ALA A 133 -6.87 15.75 -1.35
N GLY A 134 -6.78 14.51 -0.85
CA GLY A 134 -6.44 13.32 -1.64
C GLY A 134 -4.94 13.01 -1.70
N ASP A 135 -4.10 13.76 -0.98
CA ASP A 135 -2.66 13.53 -0.97
C ASP A 135 -2.30 12.33 -0.08
N PRO A 136 -1.30 11.52 -0.46
CA PRO A 136 -0.81 10.42 0.36
C PRO A 136 -0.35 10.88 1.75
N ILE A 137 -0.77 10.15 2.78
CA ILE A 137 -0.29 10.33 4.16
C ILE A 137 0.76 9.27 4.46
N LEU A 138 1.98 9.72 4.80
CA LEU A 138 3.12 8.86 5.14
C LEU A 138 3.42 8.82 6.65
N GLY A 139 2.66 9.54 7.48
CA GLY A 139 2.90 9.69 8.93
C GLY A 139 1.64 9.53 9.79
N TRP A 140 1.84 9.32 11.10
CA TRP A 140 0.76 9.18 12.07
C TRP A 140 0.24 10.54 12.57
N GLY A 141 -1.00 10.56 13.08
CA GLY A 141 -1.65 11.75 13.67
C GLY A 141 -2.34 12.71 12.69
N ALA A 142 -2.19 12.49 11.38
CA ALA A 142 -2.94 13.24 10.37
C ALA A 142 -4.39 12.72 10.27
N GLN A 143 -5.34 13.64 10.05
CA GLN A 143 -6.71 13.27 9.76
C GLN A 143 -6.76 12.52 8.41
N VAL A 144 -7.12 11.25 8.46
CA VAL A 144 -7.24 10.38 7.29
C VAL A 144 -8.66 10.53 6.72
N ALA A 145 -8.76 10.90 5.45
CA ALA A 145 -10.04 10.98 4.74
C ALA A 145 -10.45 9.63 4.15
N GLY A 146 -9.46 8.78 3.84
CA GLY A 146 -9.69 7.41 3.45
C GLY A 146 -8.41 6.59 3.43
N ALA A 147 -8.58 5.27 3.52
CA ALA A 147 -7.50 4.31 3.48
C ALA A 147 -7.90 3.07 2.66
N TRP A 148 -6.96 2.34 2.10
CA TRP A 148 -7.25 1.07 1.43
C TRP A 148 -6.04 0.14 1.37
N ASN A 149 -6.33 -1.15 1.23
CA ASN A 149 -5.38 -2.16 0.74
C ASN A 149 -5.90 -2.73 -0.58
N ASP A 150 -4.98 -3.08 -1.46
CA ASP A 150 -5.21 -3.85 -2.68
C ASP A 150 -4.95 -5.33 -2.40
N PHE A 151 -5.64 -6.21 -3.10
CA PHE A 151 -5.59 -7.66 -2.87
C PHE A 151 -5.31 -8.45 -4.15
N GLN A 152 -4.74 -9.64 -3.98
CA GLN A 152 -4.20 -10.54 -4.99
C GLN A 152 -5.15 -10.78 -6.17
N ASN A 153 -6.45 -10.92 -5.90
CA ASN A 153 -7.45 -11.22 -6.92
C ASN A 153 -8.06 -9.95 -7.57
N GLY A 154 -7.37 -8.81 -7.48
CA GLY A 154 -7.78 -7.54 -8.11
C GLY A 154 -8.87 -6.77 -7.36
N GLY A 155 -9.18 -7.17 -6.13
CA GLY A 155 -10.10 -6.44 -5.26
C GLY A 155 -9.38 -5.47 -4.32
N LYS A 156 -10.16 -4.64 -3.65
CA LYS A 156 -9.70 -3.69 -2.63
C LYS A 156 -10.63 -3.71 -1.45
N ILE A 157 -10.13 -3.31 -0.28
CA ILE A 157 -10.98 -2.91 0.83
C ILE A 157 -10.66 -1.46 1.13
N MET A 158 -11.69 -0.62 1.03
CA MET A 158 -11.57 0.82 1.17
C MET A 158 -12.32 1.27 2.42
N TRP A 159 -11.67 2.11 3.21
CA TRP A 159 -12.20 2.63 4.46
C TRP A 159 -12.33 4.15 4.42
N THR A 160 -13.42 4.64 5.00
CA THR A 160 -13.56 6.05 5.40
C THR A 160 -14.06 6.14 6.84
N PRO A 161 -13.81 7.26 7.54
CA PRO A 161 -14.39 7.45 8.86
C PRO A 161 -15.92 7.54 8.84
N GLN A 162 -16.54 7.89 7.70
CA GLN A 162 -18.00 8.04 7.59
C GLN A 162 -18.72 6.72 7.37
N THR A 163 -18.14 5.82 6.57
CA THR A 163 -18.85 4.60 6.09
C THR A 163 -18.23 3.32 6.62
N GLY A 164 -17.00 3.38 7.13
CA GLY A 164 -16.23 2.21 7.52
C GLY A 164 -15.59 1.53 6.33
N ALA A 165 -15.18 0.27 6.52
CA ALA A 165 -14.43 -0.49 5.53
C ALA A 165 -15.35 -1.36 4.66
N HIS A 166 -15.27 -1.18 3.34
CA HIS A 166 -16.07 -1.91 2.36
C HIS A 166 -15.19 -2.55 1.30
N PRO A 167 -15.41 -3.85 1.00
CA PRO A 167 -14.76 -4.49 -0.13
C PRO A 167 -15.34 -3.98 -1.45
N VAL A 168 -14.47 -3.74 -2.43
CA VAL A 168 -14.77 -3.38 -3.81
C VAL A 168 -14.03 -4.38 -4.69
N LEU A 169 -14.75 -5.32 -5.30
CA LEU A 169 -14.17 -6.48 -5.97
C LEU A 169 -14.94 -6.84 -7.25
N GLY A 170 -14.45 -7.86 -7.97
CA GLY A 170 -15.12 -8.41 -9.16
C GLY A 170 -15.29 -7.37 -10.28
N GLU A 171 -16.34 -7.54 -11.08
CA GLU A 171 -16.63 -6.65 -12.21
C GLU A 171 -17.02 -5.23 -11.79
N ILE A 172 -17.62 -5.07 -10.61
CA ILE A 172 -17.87 -3.76 -10.02
C ILE A 172 -16.54 -3.05 -9.74
N GLY A 173 -15.59 -3.72 -9.08
CA GLY A 173 -14.28 -3.15 -8.79
C GLY A 173 -13.47 -2.82 -10.05
N LYS A 174 -13.46 -3.74 -11.04
CA LYS A 174 -12.84 -3.48 -12.34
C LYS A 174 -13.46 -2.27 -13.06
N THR A 175 -14.78 -2.13 -12.99
CA THR A 175 -15.50 -0.99 -13.59
C THR A 175 -15.20 0.30 -12.85
N PHE A 176 -15.19 0.28 -11.53
CA PHE A 176 -14.79 1.39 -10.68
C PHE A 176 -13.41 1.92 -11.08
N ASP A 177 -12.40 1.04 -11.16
CA ASP A 177 -11.04 1.40 -11.53
C ASP A 177 -10.94 1.99 -12.93
N ARG A 178 -11.47 1.27 -13.94
CA ARG A 178 -11.43 1.70 -15.35
C ARG A 178 -12.08 3.05 -15.58
N ALA A 179 -13.09 3.38 -14.77
CA ALA A 179 -13.85 4.60 -14.91
C ALA A 179 -13.22 5.78 -14.13
N GLY A 180 -12.16 5.59 -13.34
CA GLY A 180 -11.47 6.65 -12.62
C GLY A 180 -11.58 6.57 -11.09
N GLY A 181 -12.07 5.46 -10.56
CA GLY A 181 -12.07 5.11 -9.14
C GLY A 181 -12.66 6.19 -8.23
N VAL A 182 -11.95 6.46 -7.12
CA VAL A 182 -12.37 7.41 -6.09
C VAL A 182 -12.56 8.81 -6.66
N ALA A 183 -11.78 9.23 -7.65
CA ALA A 183 -11.94 10.56 -8.24
C ALA A 183 -13.34 10.72 -8.87
N LYS A 184 -13.81 9.69 -9.59
CA LYS A 184 -15.11 9.68 -10.28
C LYS A 184 -16.27 9.35 -9.36
N TYR A 185 -16.21 8.23 -8.64
CA TYR A 185 -17.33 7.70 -7.86
C TYR A 185 -17.27 8.09 -6.38
N GLY A 186 -16.15 8.61 -5.90
CA GLY A 186 -15.90 8.76 -4.47
C GLY A 186 -15.67 7.42 -3.78
N TRP A 187 -15.72 7.44 -2.45
CA TRP A 187 -15.53 6.24 -1.63
C TRP A 187 -16.80 5.38 -1.58
N PRO A 188 -16.67 4.06 -1.37
CA PRO A 188 -17.84 3.20 -1.18
C PRO A 188 -18.60 3.58 0.09
N THR A 189 -19.92 3.53 0.02
CA THR A 189 -20.83 3.83 1.15
C THR A 189 -21.46 2.58 1.77
N GLY A 190 -21.21 1.42 1.17
CA GLY A 190 -21.69 0.13 1.63
C GLY A 190 -21.00 -1.04 0.93
N PRO A 191 -21.27 -2.27 1.38
CA PRO A 191 -20.87 -3.47 0.65
C PRO A 191 -21.65 -3.61 -0.66
N GLU A 192 -21.14 -4.45 -1.56
CA GLU A 192 -21.90 -4.94 -2.71
C GLU A 192 -23.17 -5.68 -2.25
N ARG A 193 -24.29 -5.45 -2.95
CA ARG A 193 -25.60 -6.04 -2.65
C ARG A 193 -26.14 -6.77 -3.87
N LEU A 194 -26.56 -8.02 -3.67
CA LEU A 194 -27.31 -8.79 -4.66
C LEU A 194 -28.79 -8.39 -4.61
N ASN A 195 -29.35 -8.02 -5.76
CA ASN A 195 -30.78 -7.99 -5.97
C ASN A 195 -31.26 -9.40 -6.35
N ALA A 196 -31.98 -10.06 -5.44
CA ALA A 196 -32.45 -11.42 -5.67
C ALA A 196 -33.53 -11.53 -6.76
N ALA A 197 -34.20 -10.43 -7.13
CA ALA A 197 -35.27 -10.45 -8.12
C ALA A 197 -34.77 -10.59 -9.55
N ASP A 198 -33.64 -9.96 -9.88
CA ASP A 198 -33.04 -9.93 -11.22
C ASP A 198 -31.59 -10.44 -11.27
N GLY A 199 -31.02 -10.79 -10.13
CA GLY A 199 -29.65 -11.27 -9.99
C GLY A 199 -28.58 -10.17 -10.10
N THR A 200 -28.95 -8.90 -10.23
CA THR A 200 -27.97 -7.82 -10.38
C THR A 200 -27.21 -7.56 -9.08
N PHE A 201 -25.92 -7.27 -9.17
CA PHE A 201 -25.11 -6.79 -8.07
C PHE A 201 -25.01 -5.26 -8.16
N THR A 202 -25.24 -4.57 -7.07
CA THR A 202 -25.07 -3.11 -7.00
C THR A 202 -24.20 -2.73 -5.81
N GLN A 203 -23.27 -1.81 -6.03
CA GLN A 203 -22.53 -1.15 -4.96
C GLN A 203 -22.70 0.36 -5.06
N ASP A 204 -22.94 0.97 -3.91
CA ASP A 204 -23.13 2.40 -3.77
C ASP A 204 -21.83 3.09 -3.36
N PHE A 205 -21.59 4.25 -3.96
CA PHE A 205 -20.46 5.14 -3.71
C PHE A 205 -20.96 6.56 -3.47
N GLN A 206 -20.11 7.43 -2.94
CA GLN A 206 -20.49 8.80 -2.59
C GLN A 206 -21.04 9.63 -3.76
N LYS A 207 -20.58 9.36 -5.00
CA LYS A 207 -20.94 10.10 -6.21
C LYS A 207 -21.72 9.26 -7.24
N GLY A 208 -22.33 8.16 -6.79
CA GLY A 208 -23.18 7.31 -7.64
C GLY A 208 -23.08 5.83 -7.30
N SER A 209 -23.66 4.98 -8.13
CA SER A 209 -23.65 3.53 -7.94
C SER A 209 -23.13 2.82 -9.19
N ILE A 210 -22.58 1.63 -9.00
CA ILE A 210 -22.24 0.72 -10.09
C ILE A 210 -23.12 -0.51 -9.94
N THR A 211 -23.91 -0.79 -10.98
CA THR A 211 -24.73 -2.00 -11.07
C THR A 211 -24.16 -2.89 -12.16
N TRP A 212 -23.97 -4.16 -11.84
CA TRP A 212 -23.50 -5.18 -12.75
C TRP A 212 -24.54 -6.31 -12.82
N PRO A 213 -24.96 -6.77 -14.01
CA PRO A 213 -25.88 -7.89 -14.12
C PRO A 213 -25.25 -9.18 -13.58
N ALA A 214 -26.08 -10.10 -13.05
CA ALA A 214 -25.63 -11.49 -12.87
C ALA A 214 -25.09 -11.99 -14.21
N ALA A 215 -23.92 -12.64 -14.19
CA ALA A 215 -23.33 -13.18 -15.41
C ALA A 215 -24.31 -14.14 -16.10
N GLN A 216 -24.67 -13.85 -17.34
CA GLN A 216 -25.03 -14.91 -18.28
C GLN A 216 -23.73 -15.69 -18.51
N ASN A 217 -23.71 -16.99 -18.18
CA ASN A 217 -22.59 -17.94 -18.40
C ASN A 217 -21.65 -18.22 -17.21
N GLY A 218 -22.11 -18.08 -15.97
CA GLY A 218 -21.58 -18.90 -14.86
C GLY A 218 -20.18 -18.57 -14.33
N VAL A 219 -19.57 -17.46 -14.74
CA VAL A 219 -18.38 -16.94 -14.05
C VAL A 219 -18.84 -15.95 -12.98
N LEU A 220 -18.96 -16.44 -11.74
CA LEU A 220 -19.03 -15.59 -10.56
C LEU A 220 -17.69 -15.68 -9.83
N ARG A 221 -17.11 -14.51 -9.56
CA ARG A 221 -15.87 -14.27 -8.80
C ARG A 221 -14.59 -14.43 -9.60
#